data_AF-A0A1Y1W0N4-F1
#
_entry.id   AF-A0A1Y1W0N4-F1
#
_cell.length_a   1.000
_cell.length_b   1.000
_cell.length_c   1.000
_cell.angle_alpha   90.00
_cell.angle_beta   90.00
_cell.angle_gamma   90.00
#
_symmetry.space_group_name_H-M   'P 1'
#
loop_
_entity.id
_entity.type
_entity.pdbx_description
1 polymer ?
#
loop_
_entity_poly.entity_id
_entity_poly.type
_entity_poly.pdbx_seq_one_letter_code
_entity_poly.pdbx_strand_id
1 'polypeptide(L)'
;MQAEEQIRRTTRAIRRLYTREKQWLGSRSSEQLALLTQEGELQLSEQLHYGEVAFLVLGLKPCVILDYAGDRTQLADYITSVIQPSLRELNEVGRQSKHLPITNTSGEYPRQFNLVCRRIDGELASPEVPNWTGAYALYDAAWEESEVWTKEHLLNPETKFVSENELAKGLDYPGSLPNSVQDARSIVPVSYLGRMK
;
A
#
# COMPACT_ATOMS: atom_id res chain seq x y z
N MET A 1 -24.13 0.61 -15.51
CA MET A 1 -24.08 -0.87 -15.37
C MET A 1 -22.65 -1.40 -15.27
N GLN A 2 -21.75 -1.13 -16.22
CA GLN A 2 -20.35 -1.61 -16.16
C GLN A 2 -19.54 -1.01 -14.99
N ALA A 3 -19.64 0.30 -14.76
CA ALA A 3 -18.93 0.98 -13.65
C ALA A 3 -19.35 0.47 -12.26
N GLU A 4 -20.66 0.29 -12.02
CA GLU A 4 -21.19 -0.25 -10.76
C GLU A 4 -20.72 -1.69 -10.51
N GLU A 5 -20.70 -2.53 -11.54
CA GLU A 5 -20.19 -3.90 -11.40
C GLU A 5 -18.69 -3.90 -11.08
N GLN A 6 -17.92 -3.00 -11.68
CA GLN A 6 -16.50 -2.82 -11.37
C GLN A 6 -16.30 -2.39 -9.92
N ILE A 7 -17.06 -1.40 -9.43
CA ILE A 7 -17.08 -1.01 -8.02
C ILE A 7 -17.36 -2.23 -7.13
N ARG A 8 -18.40 -3.01 -7.42
CA ARG A 8 -18.76 -4.20 -6.64
C ARG A 8 -17.68 -5.28 -6.65
N ARG A 9 -17.00 -5.51 -7.78
CA ARG A 9 -15.91 -6.49 -7.89
C ARG A 9 -14.72 -6.07 -7.05
N THR A 10 -14.30 -4.82 -7.17
CA THR A 10 -13.19 -4.28 -6.39
C THR A 10 -13.49 -4.28 -4.90
N THR A 11 -14.69 -3.82 -4.48
CA THR A 11 -15.09 -3.89 -3.06
C THR A 11 -15.07 -5.34 -2.54
N ARG A 12 -15.49 -6.31 -3.35
CA ARG A 12 -15.41 -7.74 -2.97
C ARG A 12 -13.96 -8.20 -2.83
N ALA A 13 -13.06 -7.81 -3.73
CA ALA A 13 -11.64 -8.16 -3.65
C ALA A 13 -10.96 -7.54 -2.41
N ILE A 14 -11.21 -6.25 -2.13
CA ILE A 14 -10.68 -5.59 -0.92
C ILE A 14 -11.22 -6.22 0.36
N ARG A 15 -12.51 -6.60 0.41
CA ARG A 15 -13.06 -7.33 1.57
C ARG A 15 -12.42 -8.71 1.77
N ARG A 16 -12.04 -9.39 0.69
CA ARG A 16 -11.29 -10.66 0.77
C ARG A 16 -9.89 -10.43 1.31
N LEU A 17 -9.20 -9.36 0.87
CA LEU A 17 -7.92 -8.95 1.45
C LEU A 17 -8.04 -8.72 2.96
N TYR A 18 -9.00 -7.88 3.40
CA TYR A 18 -9.27 -7.67 4.82
C TYR A 18 -9.50 -8.98 5.59
N THR A 19 -10.27 -9.90 4.99
CA THR A 19 -10.55 -11.21 5.61
C THR A 19 -9.27 -12.06 5.73
N ARG A 20 -8.44 -12.09 4.68
CA ARG A 20 -7.15 -12.80 4.68
C ARG A 20 -6.19 -12.22 5.72
N GLU A 21 -6.09 -10.90 5.81
CA GLU A 21 -5.25 -10.25 6.83
C GLU A 21 -5.70 -10.64 8.23
N LYS A 22 -7.01 -10.57 8.51
CA LYS A 22 -7.54 -10.98 9.81
C LYS A 22 -7.29 -12.44 10.14
N GLN A 23 -7.45 -13.33 9.16
CA GLN A 23 -7.17 -14.75 9.34
C GLN A 23 -5.69 -15.00 9.59
N TRP A 24 -4.83 -14.32 8.83
CA TRP A 24 -3.38 -14.42 8.97
C TRP A 24 -2.93 -13.93 10.36
N LEU A 25 -3.35 -12.73 10.78
CA LEU A 25 -3.08 -12.21 12.12
C LEU A 25 -3.63 -13.13 13.22
N GLY A 26 -4.87 -13.61 13.08
CA GLY A 26 -5.49 -14.52 14.04
C GLY A 26 -4.84 -15.92 14.12
N SER A 27 -3.98 -16.27 13.16
CA SER A 27 -3.24 -17.53 13.14
C SER A 27 -1.85 -17.45 13.79
N ARG A 28 -1.40 -16.24 14.16
CA ARG A 28 -0.07 -16.02 14.74
C ARG A 28 -0.01 -16.53 16.19
N SER A 29 1.14 -17.07 16.58
CA SER A 29 1.42 -17.39 17.99
C SER A 29 1.56 -16.11 18.82
N SER A 30 1.50 -16.22 20.15
CA SER A 30 1.71 -15.07 21.04
C SER A 30 3.07 -14.41 20.83
N GLU A 31 4.12 -15.18 20.58
CA GLU A 31 5.48 -14.69 20.31
C GLU A 31 5.54 -13.90 18.99
N GLN A 32 4.88 -14.42 17.95
CA GLN A 32 4.79 -13.75 16.65
C GLN A 32 4.01 -12.44 16.73
N LEU A 33 2.90 -12.44 17.48
CA LEU A 33 2.08 -11.25 17.71
C LEU A 33 2.88 -10.19 18.48
N ALA A 34 3.63 -10.58 19.51
CA ALA A 34 4.48 -9.67 20.27
C ALA A 34 5.45 -8.93 19.34
N LEU A 35 6.15 -9.66 18.46
CA LEU A 35 7.05 -9.06 17.46
C LEU A 35 6.33 -8.09 16.51
N LEU A 36 5.16 -8.47 15.98
CA LEU A 36 4.38 -7.61 15.08
C LEU A 36 3.88 -6.33 15.77
N THR A 37 3.53 -6.43 17.05
CA THR A 37 3.02 -5.30 17.85
C THR A 37 4.12 -4.50 18.53
N GLN A 38 5.41 -4.81 18.29
CA GLN A 38 6.53 -4.23 19.03
C GLN A 38 6.33 -4.34 20.55
N GLU A 39 6.10 -5.56 21.03
CA GLU A 39 5.81 -5.87 22.43
C GLU A 39 4.58 -5.14 23.01
N GLY A 40 3.62 -4.80 22.14
CA GLY A 40 2.36 -4.16 22.50
C GLY A 40 2.35 -2.64 22.37
N GLU A 41 3.40 -2.03 21.85
CA GLU A 41 3.43 -0.59 21.52
C GLU A 41 2.44 -0.24 20.40
N LEU A 42 2.18 -1.17 19.47
CA LEU A 42 1.21 -1.03 18.39
C LEU A 42 -0.02 -1.93 18.60
N GLN A 43 -1.19 -1.42 18.26
CA GLN A 43 -2.41 -2.23 18.28
C GLN A 43 -2.44 -3.20 17.09
N LEU A 44 -3.00 -4.38 17.31
CA LEU A 44 -3.17 -5.37 16.22
C LEU A 44 -4.02 -4.86 15.06
N SER A 45 -4.96 -3.95 15.32
CA SER A 45 -5.75 -3.31 14.26
C SER A 45 -4.93 -2.39 13.36
N GLU A 46 -3.81 -1.87 13.85
CA GLU A 46 -2.89 -1.01 13.10
C GLU A 46 -1.98 -1.82 12.16
N GLN A 47 -1.95 -3.14 12.31
CA GLN A 47 -1.16 -4.06 11.47
C GLN A 47 -1.88 -4.48 10.17
N LEU A 48 -3.09 -3.95 9.94
CA LEU A 48 -3.91 -4.23 8.77
C LEU A 48 -3.63 -3.23 7.65
N HIS A 49 -3.13 -3.71 6.51
CA HIS A 49 -2.76 -2.89 5.34
C HIS A 49 -3.83 -2.84 4.24
N TYR A 50 -5.01 -3.48 4.40
CA TYR A 50 -6.06 -3.43 3.37
C TYR A 50 -6.47 -2.00 2.99
N GLY A 51 -6.37 -1.06 3.92
CA GLY A 51 -6.67 0.36 3.68
C GLY A 51 -5.67 1.00 2.71
N GLU A 52 -4.38 0.77 2.93
CA GLU A 52 -3.31 1.24 2.06
C GLU A 52 -3.42 0.65 0.65
N VAL A 53 -3.73 -0.65 0.54
CA VAL A 53 -3.99 -1.29 -0.76
C VAL A 53 -5.25 -0.72 -1.41
N ALA A 54 -6.29 -0.39 -0.64
CA ALA A 54 -7.48 0.25 -1.18
C ALA A 54 -7.17 1.65 -1.73
N PHE A 55 -6.28 2.42 -1.10
CA PHE A 55 -5.87 3.73 -1.61
C PHE A 55 -5.12 3.63 -2.92
N LEU A 56 -4.24 2.64 -3.10
CA LEU A 56 -3.60 2.38 -4.39
C LEU A 56 -4.65 2.10 -5.48
N VAL A 57 -5.64 1.25 -5.19
CA VAL A 57 -6.70 0.89 -6.15
C VAL A 57 -7.60 2.08 -6.51
N LEU A 58 -7.83 2.98 -5.56
CA LEU A 58 -8.61 4.20 -5.76
C LEU A 58 -7.81 5.32 -6.43
N GLY A 59 -6.51 5.12 -6.70
CA GLY A 59 -5.63 6.17 -7.23
C GLY A 59 -5.36 7.30 -6.25
N LEU A 60 -5.50 7.03 -4.95
CA LEU A 60 -5.26 8.00 -3.88
C LEU A 60 -3.81 7.98 -3.40
N LYS A 61 -3.13 6.84 -3.54
CA LYS A 61 -1.69 6.73 -3.25
C LYS A 61 -0.94 6.14 -4.44
N PRO A 62 0.27 6.60 -4.78
CA PRO A 62 1.07 6.01 -5.84
C PRO A 62 1.70 4.68 -5.41
N CYS A 63 2.27 4.67 -4.20
CA CYS A 63 3.06 3.56 -3.67
C CYS A 63 2.83 3.41 -2.16
N VAL A 64 3.03 2.20 -1.66
CA VAL A 64 2.99 1.81 -0.25
C VAL A 64 4.23 0.98 0.05
N ILE A 65 4.87 1.22 1.20
CA ILE A 65 5.93 0.34 1.72
C ILE A 65 5.31 -0.57 2.77
N LEU A 66 5.49 -1.87 2.62
CA LEU A 66 5.11 -2.89 3.59
C LEU A 66 6.35 -3.29 4.38
N ASP A 67 6.34 -2.97 5.66
CA ASP A 67 7.44 -3.25 6.58
C ASP A 67 6.91 -3.73 7.94
N TYR A 68 7.38 -4.89 8.38
CA TYR A 68 7.32 -5.32 9.78
C TYR A 68 8.74 -5.22 10.35
N ALA A 69 9.00 -4.11 11.04
CA ALA A 69 10.30 -3.80 11.61
C ALA A 69 10.76 -4.97 12.49
N GLY A 70 11.93 -5.53 12.17
CA GLY A 70 12.57 -6.59 12.96
C GLY A 70 12.23 -8.04 12.60
N ASP A 71 11.12 -8.32 11.89
CA ASP A 71 10.78 -9.71 11.50
C ASP A 71 10.48 -9.85 10.00
N ARG A 72 11.57 -9.98 9.24
CA ARG A 72 11.52 -10.22 7.79
C ARG A 72 10.91 -11.58 7.42
N THR A 73 10.88 -12.55 8.34
CA THR A 73 10.28 -13.87 8.10
C THR A 73 8.77 -13.77 8.11
N GLN A 74 8.20 -13.10 9.12
CA GLN A 74 6.77 -12.83 9.17
C GLN A 74 6.30 -11.94 8.02
N LEU A 75 7.10 -10.94 7.63
CA LEU A 75 6.80 -10.15 6.44
C LEU A 75 6.77 -11.00 5.16
N ALA A 76 7.76 -11.87 4.95
CA ALA A 76 7.78 -12.75 3.77
C ALA A 76 6.58 -13.72 3.73
N ASP A 77 6.19 -14.27 4.89
CA ASP A 77 4.97 -15.08 5.00
C ASP A 77 3.71 -14.26 4.71
N TYR A 78 3.57 -13.06 5.29
CA TYR A 78 2.46 -12.16 5.02
C TYR A 78 2.34 -11.83 3.52
N ILE A 79 3.46 -11.50 2.86
CA ILE A 79 3.48 -11.21 1.43
C ILE A 79 2.98 -12.41 0.62
N THR A 80 3.45 -13.61 0.94
CA THR A 80 3.13 -14.83 0.19
C THR A 80 1.70 -15.32 0.45
N SER A 81 1.28 -15.29 1.71
CA SER A 81 0.00 -15.84 2.17
C SER A 81 -1.17 -14.87 2.00
N VAL A 82 -0.92 -13.56 2.00
CA VAL A 82 -1.98 -12.53 2.01
C VAL A 82 -1.91 -11.58 0.81
N ILE A 83 -0.78 -10.90 0.62
CA ILE A 83 -0.67 -9.85 -0.41
C ILE A 83 -0.73 -10.45 -1.81
N GLN A 84 0.17 -11.38 -2.16
CA GLN A 84 0.26 -11.92 -3.51
C GLN A 84 -1.07 -12.53 -4.02
N PRO A 85 -1.80 -13.37 -3.25
CA PRO A 85 -3.11 -13.87 -3.68
C PRO A 85 -4.13 -12.75 -3.89
N SER A 86 -4.11 -11.72 -3.03
CA SER A 86 -5.03 -10.59 -3.11
C SER A 86 -4.72 -9.69 -4.33
N LEU A 87 -3.44 -9.48 -4.65
CA LEU A 87 -3.05 -8.74 -5.86
C LEU A 87 -3.47 -9.48 -7.13
N ARG A 88 -3.42 -10.81 -7.17
CA ARG A 88 -3.91 -11.58 -8.33
C ARG A 88 -5.40 -11.32 -8.58
N GLU A 89 -6.21 -11.35 -7.52
CA GLU A 89 -7.65 -11.05 -7.61
C GLU A 89 -7.91 -9.60 -8.02
N LEU A 90 -7.22 -8.64 -7.40
CA LEU A 90 -7.35 -7.22 -7.73
C LEU A 90 -6.92 -6.95 -9.19
N ASN A 91 -5.80 -7.50 -9.65
CA ASN A 91 -5.32 -7.31 -11.01
C ASN A 91 -6.19 -8.02 -12.05
N GLU A 92 -6.94 -9.06 -11.69
CA GLU A 92 -7.97 -9.60 -12.57
C GLU A 92 -9.10 -8.58 -12.80
N VAL A 93 -9.53 -7.92 -11.72
CA VAL A 93 -10.52 -6.84 -11.76
C VAL A 93 -10.00 -5.61 -12.54
N GLY A 94 -8.72 -5.24 -12.34
CA GLY A 94 -8.05 -4.17 -13.09
C GLY A 94 -7.91 -4.49 -14.59
N ARG A 95 -7.55 -5.74 -14.96
CA ARG A 95 -7.44 -6.19 -16.36
C ARG A 95 -8.78 -6.23 -17.09
N GLN A 96 -9.89 -6.38 -16.39
CA GLN A 96 -11.24 -6.32 -16.99
C GLN A 96 -11.67 -4.86 -17.30
N SER A 97 -10.89 -3.89 -16.83
CA SER A 97 -11.17 -2.45 -16.96
C SER A 97 -10.39 -1.76 -18.09
N LYS A 98 -9.99 -2.47 -19.15
CA LYS A 98 -9.17 -1.89 -20.25
C LYS A 98 -9.80 -0.69 -20.98
N HIS A 99 -11.08 -0.42 -20.75
CA HIS A 99 -11.81 0.70 -21.33
C HIS A 99 -11.97 1.88 -20.35
N LEU A 100 -11.57 1.71 -19.09
CA LEU A 100 -11.58 2.76 -18.09
C LEU A 100 -10.30 3.58 -18.20
N PRO A 101 -10.35 4.88 -17.84
CA PRO A 101 -9.15 5.69 -17.83
C PRO A 101 -8.12 5.13 -16.85
N ILE A 102 -6.86 5.31 -17.21
CA ILE A 102 -5.75 5.31 -16.27
C ILE A 102 -5.70 6.74 -15.77
N THR A 103 -6.13 6.98 -14.53
CA THR A 103 -6.17 8.33 -13.96
C THR A 103 -4.93 8.54 -13.11
N ASN A 104 -4.32 9.72 -13.21
CA ASN A 104 -3.29 10.19 -12.27
C ASN A 104 -3.87 11.20 -11.27
N THR A 105 -5.19 11.41 -11.31
CA THR A 105 -5.95 12.30 -10.45
C THR A 105 -6.65 11.54 -9.33
N SER A 106 -6.46 12.02 -8.10
CA SER A 106 -7.12 11.52 -6.90
C SER A 106 -8.64 11.54 -7.05
N GLY A 107 -9.30 10.39 -6.89
CA GLY A 107 -10.76 10.32 -6.74
C GLY A 107 -11.58 9.94 -7.98
N GLU A 108 -10.96 9.80 -9.15
CA GLU A 108 -11.65 9.25 -10.33
C GLU A 108 -11.66 7.71 -10.28
N TYR A 109 -12.80 7.16 -9.88
CA TYR A 109 -13.04 5.72 -9.80
C TYR A 109 -14.42 5.37 -10.39
N PRO A 110 -14.56 4.28 -11.15
CA PRO A 110 -13.59 3.21 -11.39
C PRO A 110 -12.50 3.57 -12.42
N ARG A 111 -11.31 2.99 -12.24
CA ARG A 111 -10.12 3.16 -13.11
C ARG A 111 -9.49 1.82 -13.48
N GLN A 112 -8.61 1.84 -14.47
CA GLN A 112 -7.67 0.75 -14.71
C GLN A 112 -6.49 0.84 -13.72
N PHE A 113 -5.99 -0.32 -13.28
CA PHE A 113 -4.82 -0.43 -12.40
C PHE A 113 -4.12 -1.78 -12.61
N ASN A 114 -2.84 -1.86 -12.23
CA ASN A 114 -2.01 -3.05 -12.26
C ASN A 114 -1.02 -3.03 -11.07
N LEU A 115 -1.41 -3.64 -9.96
CA LEU A 115 -0.64 -3.61 -8.73
C LEU A 115 0.55 -4.57 -8.79
N VAL A 116 1.72 -4.09 -8.39
CA VAL A 116 2.98 -4.84 -8.37
C VAL A 116 3.60 -4.73 -6.99
N CYS A 117 4.05 -5.87 -6.45
CA CYS A 117 4.76 -5.94 -5.17
C CYS A 117 6.17 -6.50 -5.39
N ARG A 118 7.19 -5.75 -4.96
CA ARG A 118 8.60 -6.11 -5.12
C ARG A 118 9.34 -5.91 -3.82
N ARG A 119 10.29 -6.81 -3.55
CA ARG A 119 11.19 -6.71 -2.40
C ARG A 119 12.24 -5.62 -2.66
N ILE A 120 12.57 -4.88 -1.62
CA ILE A 120 13.70 -3.95 -1.57
C ILE A 120 14.94 -4.75 -1.18
N ASP A 121 15.82 -5.03 -2.13
CA ASP A 121 17.00 -5.89 -1.92
C ASP A 121 18.27 -5.11 -1.54
N GLY A 122 18.32 -3.80 -1.81
CA GLY A 122 19.44 -2.93 -1.48
C GLY A 122 19.34 -2.33 -0.07
N GLU A 123 20.51 -1.96 0.48
CA GLU A 123 20.60 -1.08 1.65
C GLU A 123 19.93 0.24 1.33
N LEU A 124 18.77 0.51 1.93
CA LEU A 124 17.98 1.70 1.73
C LEU A 124 17.54 2.25 3.08
N ALA A 125 17.72 3.55 3.28
CA ALA A 125 17.32 4.24 4.50
C ALA A 125 16.53 5.52 4.19
N SER A 126 15.88 6.05 5.23
CA SER A 126 15.26 7.37 5.26
C SER A 126 15.57 8.04 6.61
N PRO A 127 15.22 9.33 6.81
CA PRO A 127 15.44 10.00 8.09
C PRO A 127 14.81 9.27 9.29
N GLU A 128 13.62 8.68 9.09
CA GLU A 128 12.86 8.02 10.16
C GLU A 128 13.11 6.51 10.22
N VAL A 129 13.43 5.88 9.08
CA VAL A 129 13.65 4.43 9.02
C VAL A 129 15.08 4.12 8.59
N PRO A 130 15.92 3.59 9.50
CA PRO A 130 17.34 3.41 9.22
C PRO A 130 17.63 2.28 8.24
N ASN A 131 16.68 1.35 8.00
CA ASN A 131 16.89 0.24 7.09
C ASN A 131 15.58 -0.40 6.56
N TRP A 132 15.31 -0.22 5.28
CA TRP A 132 14.23 -0.88 4.53
C TRP A 132 14.66 -2.15 3.79
N THR A 133 15.89 -2.61 3.94
CA THR A 133 16.33 -3.85 3.30
C THR A 133 15.43 -5.02 3.72
N GLY A 134 14.85 -5.68 2.73
CA GLY A 134 13.90 -6.78 2.90
C GLY A 134 12.44 -6.36 3.11
N ALA A 135 12.14 -5.07 3.16
CA ALA A 135 10.77 -4.56 3.04
C ALA A 135 10.25 -4.74 1.60
N TYR A 136 8.97 -4.44 1.37
CA TYR A 136 8.34 -4.57 0.06
C TYR A 136 7.72 -3.25 -0.39
N ALA A 137 8.01 -2.83 -1.61
CA ALA A 137 7.28 -1.75 -2.28
C ALA A 137 6.08 -2.34 -3.03
N LEU A 138 4.90 -1.78 -2.79
CA LEU A 138 3.65 -2.07 -3.48
C LEU A 138 3.19 -0.82 -4.23
N TYR A 139 3.03 -0.91 -5.54
CA TYR A 139 2.73 0.25 -6.39
C TYR A 139 1.80 -0.12 -7.56
N ASP A 140 1.15 0.87 -8.17
CA ASP A 140 0.35 0.69 -9.39
C ASP A 140 1.20 0.90 -10.64
N ALA A 141 1.57 -0.16 -11.34
CA ALA A 141 2.32 -0.10 -12.59
C ALA A 141 1.49 0.34 -13.80
N ALA A 142 0.18 0.53 -13.66
CA ALA A 142 -0.57 1.27 -14.68
C ALA A 142 -0.35 2.79 -14.55
N TRP A 143 0.08 3.27 -13.38
CA TRP A 143 0.43 4.66 -13.14
C TRP A 143 1.94 4.84 -13.38
N GLU A 144 2.30 5.40 -14.54
CA GLU A 144 3.69 5.52 -14.99
C GLU A 144 4.57 6.26 -13.98
N GLU A 145 4.13 7.40 -13.44
CA GLU A 145 4.91 8.17 -12.47
C GLU A 145 5.16 7.36 -11.18
N SER A 146 4.18 6.55 -10.74
CA SER A 146 4.36 5.66 -9.60
C SER A 146 5.41 4.58 -9.89
N GLU A 147 5.33 3.92 -11.06
CA GLU A 147 6.30 2.88 -11.43
C GLU A 147 7.72 3.42 -11.56
N VAL A 148 7.89 4.56 -12.23
CA VAL A 148 9.19 5.20 -12.41
C VAL A 148 9.77 5.58 -11.04
N TRP A 149 8.99 6.31 -10.23
CA TRP A 149 9.44 6.74 -8.91
C TRP A 149 9.82 5.56 -8.01
N THR A 150 8.98 4.52 -7.93
CA THR A 150 9.27 3.35 -7.10
C THR A 150 10.53 2.62 -7.58
N LYS A 151 10.74 2.51 -8.90
CA LYS A 151 11.96 1.88 -9.43
C LYS A 151 13.21 2.68 -9.11
N GLU A 152 13.18 3.99 -9.28
CA GLU A 152 14.35 4.85 -9.08
C GLU A 152 14.70 5.03 -7.59
N HIS A 153 13.70 5.17 -6.73
CA HIS A 153 13.91 5.53 -5.33
C HIS A 153 13.87 4.35 -4.36
N LEU A 154 13.07 3.32 -4.62
CA LEU A 154 12.91 2.19 -3.69
C LEU A 154 13.54 0.89 -4.17
N LEU A 155 13.53 0.62 -5.48
CA LEU A 155 13.99 -0.66 -6.03
C LEU A 155 15.37 -0.59 -6.71
N ASN A 156 15.92 0.61 -6.89
CA ASN A 156 17.26 0.79 -7.45
C ASN A 156 18.31 0.39 -6.39
N PRO A 157 19.14 -0.65 -6.63
CA PRO A 157 20.16 -1.07 -5.68
C PRO A 157 21.23 -0.01 -5.37
N GLU A 158 21.39 0.98 -6.25
CA GLU A 158 22.33 2.10 -6.09
C GLU A 158 21.78 3.18 -5.16
N THR A 159 20.45 3.29 -5.03
CA THR A 159 19.83 4.23 -4.11
C THR A 159 20.01 3.73 -2.68
N LYS A 160 20.76 4.49 -1.87
CA LYS A 160 21.04 4.16 -0.46
C LYS A 160 20.20 4.93 0.54
N PHE A 161 19.64 6.06 0.10
CA PHE A 161 18.91 6.96 0.96
C PHE A 161 17.82 7.68 0.18
N VAL A 162 16.62 7.78 0.75
CA VAL A 162 15.51 8.58 0.21
C VAL A 162 15.17 9.66 1.23
N SER A 163 15.22 10.92 0.81
CA SER A 163 14.85 12.03 1.67
C SER A 163 13.36 12.06 1.95
N GLU A 164 12.95 12.69 3.06
CA GLU A 164 11.53 12.87 3.42
C GLU A 164 10.73 13.57 2.31
N ASN A 165 11.33 14.58 1.65
CA ASN A 165 10.70 15.27 0.52
C ASN A 165 10.44 14.35 -0.68
N GLU A 166 11.35 13.40 -0.95
CA GLU A 166 11.12 12.42 -2.02
C GLU A 166 10.08 11.38 -1.61
N LEU A 167 10.07 10.96 -0.34
CA LEU A 167 9.05 10.06 0.19
C LEU A 167 7.66 10.67 0.17
N ALA A 168 7.55 11.97 0.46
CA ALA A 168 6.31 12.73 0.35
C ALA A 168 5.68 12.62 -1.03
N LYS A 169 6.50 12.69 -2.08
CA LYS A 169 6.03 12.57 -3.47
C LYS A 169 5.55 11.16 -3.79
N GLY A 170 6.29 10.14 -3.37
CA GLY A 170 6.03 8.77 -3.79
C GLY A 170 5.01 8.00 -2.94
N LEU A 171 4.93 8.30 -1.64
CA LEU A 171 4.05 7.60 -0.71
C LEU A 171 2.75 8.37 -0.42
N ASP A 172 2.60 9.55 -1.02
CA ASP A 172 1.61 10.55 -0.59
C ASP A 172 1.68 10.76 0.93
N TYR A 173 2.90 10.69 1.46
CA TYR A 173 3.19 11.01 2.84
C TYR A 173 2.95 12.52 2.94
N PRO A 174 2.21 13.02 3.96
CA PRO A 174 2.17 14.44 4.22
C PRO A 174 3.55 14.88 4.74
N GLY A 175 4.56 14.89 3.87
CA GLY A 175 5.92 15.32 4.17
C GLY A 175 6.02 16.82 4.44
N SER A 176 4.88 17.50 4.50
CA SER A 176 4.69 18.75 5.22
C SER A 176 3.19 18.97 5.43
N LEU A 177 2.83 19.61 6.55
CA LEU A 177 1.55 20.34 6.59
C LEU A 177 1.48 21.25 5.35
N PRO A 178 0.30 21.44 4.75
CA PRO A 178 0.18 22.28 3.57
C PRO A 178 0.83 23.65 3.83
N ASN A 179 1.86 23.98 3.05
CA ASN A 179 2.63 25.20 3.22
C ASN A 179 1.87 26.43 2.69
N SER A 180 0.76 26.19 1.99
CA SER A 180 -0.15 27.21 1.48
C SER A 180 -1.61 26.79 1.56
N VAL A 181 -2.52 27.77 1.44
CA VAL A 181 -3.97 27.53 1.33
C VAL A 181 -4.31 26.74 0.06
N GLN A 182 -3.49 26.84 -0.99
CA GLN A 182 -3.68 26.07 -2.21
C GLN A 182 -3.38 24.58 -1.98
N ASP A 183 -2.30 24.26 -1.25
CA ASP A 183 -1.92 22.89 -0.92
C ASP A 183 -2.96 22.23 0.00
N ALA A 184 -3.55 23.02 0.91
CA ALA A 184 -4.60 22.53 1.80
C ALA A 184 -5.87 22.12 1.02
N ARG A 185 -6.13 22.73 -0.14
CA ARG A 185 -7.30 22.40 -0.98
C ARG A 185 -7.11 21.13 -1.79
N SER A 186 -5.88 20.66 -1.98
CA SER A 186 -5.59 19.34 -2.59
C SER A 186 -5.64 18.19 -1.59
N ILE A 187 -5.77 18.45 -0.28
CA ILE A 187 -5.90 17.39 0.73
C ILE A 187 -7.29 16.77 0.62
N VAL A 188 -7.33 15.48 0.27
CA VAL A 188 -8.55 14.69 0.30
C VAL A 188 -8.69 14.07 1.69
N PRO A 189 -9.68 14.46 2.51
CA PRO A 189 -9.92 13.80 3.77
C PRO A 189 -10.41 12.38 3.50
N VAL A 190 -9.62 11.38 3.89
CA VAL A 190 -10.02 9.97 3.81
C VAL A 190 -10.34 9.48 5.21
N SER A 191 -11.55 8.93 5.38
CA SER A 191 -12.00 8.38 6.65
C SER A 191 -12.42 6.93 6.47
N TYR A 192 -11.92 6.06 7.35
CA TYR A 192 -12.40 4.69 7.45
C TYR A 192 -13.72 4.68 8.22
N LEU A 193 -14.84 4.50 7.51
CA LEU A 193 -16.10 4.09 8.15
C LEU A 193 -16.01 2.60 8.52
N GLY A 194 -15.27 2.31 9.59
CA GLY A 194 -15.40 1.04 10.28
C GLY A 194 -16.79 0.95 10.87
N ARG A 195 -17.58 -0.07 10.50
CA ARG A 195 -18.75 -0.43 11.32
C ARG A 195 -18.20 -0.84 12.69
N MET A 196 -18.25 0.10 13.64
CA MET A 196 -18.18 -0.25 15.06
C MET A 196 -19.32 -1.25 15.30
N LYS A 197 -18.95 -2.48 15.63
CA LYS A 197 -19.91 -3.45 16.18
C LYS A 197 -20.13 -3.13 17.64
#